data_AF-A0A087SXH0-F1
#
_entry.id   AF-A0A087SXH0-F1
#
_cell.length_a   1.000
_cell.length_b   1.000
_cell.length_c   1.000
_cell.angle_alpha   90.00
_cell.angle_beta   90.00
_cell.angle_gamma   90.00
#
_symmetry.space_group_name_H-M   'P 1'
#
loop_
_entity.id
_entity.type
_entity.pdbx_description
1 polymer ?
#
loop_
_entity_poly.entity_id
_entity_poly.type
_entity_poly.pdbx_seq_one_letter_code
_entity_poly.pdbx_strand_id
1 'polypeptide(L)'
;MLRTLLQREFVFQRLTDEKDFVHALQSLKEENILIVDESKLIPSNSATEKFEFLSSLLIPFLESYYIICQQLAGRGNEVLPDCKKLSLECQAYIESAIVEGALSDYRCLSLDIVNNCITFLVSQSALSKVHDSSQVALLPSHTKLMNILLDLEIFLSSFTSRVNQSNRLSVPTAKL
;
A
#
# COMPACT_ATOMS: atom_id res chain seq x y z
N MET A 1 -0.05 -2.61 12.72
CA MET A 1 -0.65 -2.42 11.38
C MET A 1 0.42 -2.13 10.33
N LEU A 2 1.02 -0.92 10.29
CA LEU A 2 2.04 -0.55 9.29
C LEU A 2 3.23 -1.53 9.24
N ARG A 3 3.75 -1.93 10.41
CA ARG A 3 4.78 -2.99 10.51
C ARG A 3 4.34 -4.28 9.84
N THR A 4 3.11 -4.75 10.09
CA THR A 4 2.56 -5.99 9.52
C THR A 4 2.41 -5.89 8.00
N LEU A 5 2.13 -4.68 7.49
CA LEU A 5 2.00 -4.40 6.08
C LEU A 5 3.38 -4.38 5.39
N LEU A 6 4.36 -3.69 6.00
CA LEU A 6 5.69 -3.49 5.44
C LEU A 6 6.71 -4.58 5.75
N GLN A 7 6.41 -5.56 6.62
CA GLN A 7 7.33 -6.66 6.96
C GLN A 7 7.72 -7.58 5.79
N ARG A 8 7.04 -7.45 4.65
CA ARG A 8 7.41 -8.15 3.41
C ARG A 8 8.32 -7.32 2.51
N GLU A 9 8.32 -6.00 2.69
CA GLU A 9 9.19 -5.07 1.97
C GLU A 9 10.51 -4.82 2.70
N PHE A 10 10.49 -4.90 4.04
CA PHE A 10 11.63 -4.62 4.89
C PHE A 10 11.93 -5.78 5.84
N VAL A 11 13.22 -6.02 6.09
CA VAL A 11 13.69 -7.01 7.05
C VAL A 11 13.74 -6.38 8.44
N PHE A 12 12.82 -6.78 9.31
CA PHE A 12 12.83 -6.39 10.73
C PHE A 12 13.49 -7.49 11.59
N GLN A 13 14.53 -7.13 12.36
CA GLN A 13 15.23 -8.06 13.25
C GLN A 13 14.50 -8.21 14.59
N ARG A 14 13.73 -9.30 14.73
CA ARG A 14 12.81 -9.56 15.85
C ARG A 14 13.36 -9.44 17.29
N LEU A 15 14.68 -9.49 17.50
CA LEU A 15 15.30 -9.45 18.84
C LEU A 15 15.83 -8.06 19.23
N THR A 16 15.84 -7.12 18.30
CA THR A 16 16.38 -5.77 18.51
C THR A 16 15.38 -4.66 18.18
N ASP A 17 14.16 -5.01 17.76
CA ASP A 17 13.10 -4.07 17.31
C ASP A 17 12.99 -2.78 18.15
N GLU A 18 12.96 -2.87 19.49
CA GLU A 18 12.87 -1.68 20.36
C GLU A 18 14.16 -0.85 20.37
N LYS A 19 15.32 -1.52 20.44
CA LYS A 19 16.63 -0.85 20.41
C LYS A 19 16.89 -0.19 19.07
N ASP A 20 16.53 -0.86 17.97
CA ASP A 20 16.69 -0.35 16.61
C ASP A 20 15.76 0.85 16.39
N PHE A 21 14.54 0.79 16.92
CA PHE A 21 13.62 1.92 16.89
C PHE A 21 14.17 3.13 17.67
N VAL A 22 14.63 2.93 18.90
CA VAL A 22 15.22 3.99 19.73
C VAL A 22 16.47 4.57 19.07
N HIS A 23 17.33 3.72 18.50
CA HIS A 23 18.53 4.14 17.80
C HIS A 23 18.18 4.96 16.55
N ALA A 24 17.26 4.49 15.71
CA ALA A 24 16.81 5.23 14.53
C ALA A 24 16.20 6.59 14.92
N LEU A 25 15.38 6.63 15.99
CA LEU A 25 14.80 7.88 16.48
C LEU A 25 15.88 8.86 16.96
N GLN A 26 16.90 8.36 17.68
CA GLN A 26 18.02 9.16 18.13
C GLN A 26 18.82 9.72 16.94
N SER A 27 19.10 8.91 15.91
CA SER A 27 19.77 9.38 14.70
C SER A 27 18.96 10.46 13.97
N LEU A 28 17.65 10.29 13.83
CA LEU A 28 16.79 11.30 13.21
C LEU A 28 16.75 12.61 14.03
N LYS A 29 16.87 12.53 15.36
CA LYS A 29 16.97 13.69 16.24
C LYS A 29 18.32 14.39 16.12
N GLU A 30 19.42 13.64 16.11
CA GLU A 30 20.79 14.17 15.96
C GLU A 30 20.98 14.88 14.61
N GLU A 31 20.34 14.36 13.55
CA GLU A 31 20.32 14.97 12.23
C GLU A 31 19.34 16.15 12.09
N ASN A 32 18.68 16.56 13.18
CA ASN A 32 17.63 17.59 13.21
C ASN A 32 16.49 17.32 12.21
N ILE A 33 16.18 16.06 11.90
CA ILE A 33 15.07 15.66 11.03
C ILE A 33 13.76 15.61 11.83
N LEU A 34 13.83 15.14 13.08
CA LEU A 34 12.70 15.06 14.00
C LEU A 34 12.99 15.81 15.29
N ILE A 35 11.98 16.53 15.77
CA ILE A 35 11.91 17.10 17.11
C ILE A 35 11.03 16.17 17.94
N VAL A 36 11.57 15.72 19.07
CA VAL A 36 10.81 14.95 20.06
C VAL A 36 10.39 15.92 21.16
N ASP A 37 9.11 16.26 21.17
CA ASP A 37 8.50 17.15 22.16
C ASP A 37 7.47 16.36 22.97
N GLU A 38 7.77 16.13 24.25
CA GLU A 38 7.01 15.28 25.16
C GLU A 38 6.69 13.89 24.56
N SER A 39 5.47 13.75 24.01
CA SER A 39 4.90 12.52 23.44
C SER A 39 4.72 12.60 21.92
N LYS A 40 5.20 13.66 21.28
CA LYS A 40 4.99 13.96 19.86
C LYS A 40 6.30 13.90 19.10
N LEU A 41 6.22 13.29 17.92
CA LEU A 41 7.27 13.33 16.91
C LEU A 41 6.87 14.38 15.88
N ILE A 42 7.64 15.47 15.82
CA ILE A 42 7.36 16.62 14.96
C ILE A 42 8.47 16.70 13.92
N PRO A 43 8.16 16.67 12.60
CA PRO A 43 9.16 16.96 11.57
C PRO A 43 9.77 18.34 11.79
N SER A 44 11.10 18.42 11.75
CA SER A 44 11.77 19.71 11.87
C SER A 44 11.62 20.52 10.58
N ASN A 45 11.22 21.78 10.72
CA ASN A 45 11.11 22.71 9.59
C ASN A 45 12.44 22.97 8.88
N SER A 46 13.58 22.75 9.56
CA SER A 46 14.91 22.95 8.98
C SER A 46 15.39 21.77 8.11
N ALA A 47 14.67 20.64 8.14
CA ALA A 47 15.05 19.40 7.47
C ALA A 47 13.88 18.78 6.70
N THR A 48 12.92 19.60 6.28
CA THR A 48 11.71 19.18 5.54
C THR A 48 12.05 18.33 4.33
N GLU A 49 13.05 18.72 3.52
CA GLU A 49 13.47 17.95 2.33
C GLU A 49 13.96 16.53 2.68
N LYS A 50 14.74 16.38 3.77
CA LYS A 50 15.21 15.06 4.23
C LYS A 50 14.04 14.22 4.72
N PHE A 51 13.11 14.82 5.46
CA PHE A 51 11.92 14.13 5.96
C PHE A 51 11.00 13.69 4.81
N GLU A 52 10.76 14.57 3.84
CA GLU A 52 10.01 14.28 2.62
C GLU A 52 10.67 13.18 1.81
N PHE A 53 12.00 13.23 1.64
CA PHE A 53 12.75 12.19 0.96
C PHE A 53 12.58 10.83 1.64
N LEU A 54 12.81 10.75 2.97
CA LEU A 54 12.64 9.49 3.70
C LEU A 54 11.20 8.98 3.63
N SER A 55 10.21 9.86 3.73
CA SER A 55 8.81 9.52 3.57
C SER A 55 8.52 8.98 2.16
N SER A 56 9.09 9.60 1.13
CA SER A 56 8.92 9.21 -0.28
C SER A 56 9.46 7.80 -0.58
N LEU A 57 10.31 7.23 0.27
CA LEU A 57 10.75 5.85 0.13
C LEU A 57 9.65 4.85 0.48
N LEU A 58 8.72 5.23 1.36
CA LEU A 58 7.64 4.35 1.83
C LEU A 58 6.37 4.48 0.98
N ILE A 59 6.14 5.66 0.40
CA ILE A 59 4.91 5.98 -0.35
C ILE A 59 4.58 4.97 -1.46
N PRO A 60 5.52 4.54 -2.34
CA PRO A 60 5.18 3.63 -3.44
C PRO A 60 4.57 2.31 -2.97
N PHE A 61 5.06 1.77 -1.84
CA PHE A 61 4.53 0.54 -1.28
C PHE A 61 3.09 0.73 -0.82
N LEU A 62 2.81 1.82 -0.11
CA LEU A 62 1.48 2.11 0.43
C LEU A 62 0.48 2.40 -0.69
N GLU A 63 0.86 3.23 -1.66
CA GLU A 63 0.02 3.59 -2.80
C GLU A 63 -0.29 2.37 -3.68
N SER A 64 0.71 1.52 -3.99
CA SER A 64 0.48 0.27 -4.71
C SER A 64 -0.49 -0.65 -3.97
N TYR A 65 -0.31 -0.82 -2.66
CA TYR A 65 -1.19 -1.67 -1.86
C TYR A 65 -2.61 -1.12 -1.84
N TYR A 66 -2.79 0.21 -1.75
CA TYR A 66 -4.10 0.85 -1.78
C TYR A 66 -4.80 0.61 -3.12
N ILE A 67 -4.11 0.90 -4.23
CA ILE A 67 -4.66 0.75 -5.58
C ILE A 67 -5.04 -0.72 -5.86
N ILE A 68 -4.20 -1.68 -5.47
CA ILE A 68 -4.52 -3.11 -5.58
C ILE A 68 -5.74 -3.46 -4.72
N CYS A 69 -5.79 -3.05 -3.45
CA CYS A 69 -6.92 -3.36 -2.58
C CYS A 69 -8.23 -2.74 -3.08
N GLN A 70 -8.19 -1.50 -3.58
CA GLN A 70 -9.34 -0.79 -4.13
C GLN A 70 -9.89 -1.53 -5.34
N GLN A 71 -9.01 -1.96 -6.24
CA GLN A 71 -9.37 -2.71 -7.43
C GLN A 71 -10.01 -4.06 -7.09
N LEU A 72 -9.38 -4.82 -6.19
CA LEU A 72 -9.89 -6.12 -5.77
C LEU A 72 -11.22 -5.99 -5.01
N ALA A 73 -11.39 -4.94 -4.20
CA ALA A 73 -12.63 -4.67 -3.51
C ALA A 73 -13.77 -4.32 -4.50
N GLY A 74 -13.45 -3.62 -5.59
CA GLY A 74 -14.39 -3.29 -6.66
C GLY A 74 -14.87 -4.50 -7.48
N ARG A 75 -14.08 -5.58 -7.53
CA ARG A 75 -14.46 -6.86 -8.17
C ARG A 75 -15.44 -7.71 -7.36
N GLY A 76 -15.73 -7.33 -6.10
CA GLY A 76 -16.71 -8.03 -5.27
C GLY A 76 -16.31 -9.46 -4.92
N ASN A 77 -17.16 -10.45 -5.25
CA ASN A 77 -16.95 -11.87 -4.97
C ASN A 77 -16.49 -12.67 -6.21
N GLU A 78 -15.95 -11.98 -7.22
CA GLU A 78 -15.42 -12.62 -8.41
C GLU A 78 -14.28 -13.60 -8.06
N VAL A 79 -14.27 -14.77 -8.70
CA VAL A 79 -13.17 -15.72 -8.58
C VAL A 79 -11.98 -15.17 -9.38
N LEU A 80 -10.89 -14.92 -8.67
CA LEU A 80 -9.66 -14.37 -9.22
C LEU A 80 -8.72 -15.50 -9.69
N PRO A 81 -7.85 -15.21 -10.67
CA PRO A 81 -6.89 -16.20 -11.15
C PRO A 81 -5.82 -16.52 -10.11
N ASP A 82 -4.91 -17.44 -10.45
CA ASP A 82 -3.75 -17.74 -9.61
C ASP A 82 -2.89 -16.49 -9.33
N CYS A 83 -2.05 -16.57 -8.29
CA CYS A 83 -1.20 -15.46 -7.87
C CYS A 83 -0.35 -14.86 -9.01
N LYS A 84 0.16 -15.68 -9.93
CA LYS A 84 1.06 -15.20 -11.00
C LYS A 84 0.30 -14.34 -12.00
N LYS A 85 -0.86 -14.81 -12.45
CA LYS A 85 -1.73 -14.05 -13.36
C LYS A 85 -2.28 -12.80 -12.66
N LEU A 86 -2.70 -12.94 -11.41
CA LEU A 86 -3.19 -11.82 -10.62
C LEU A 86 -2.14 -10.72 -10.48
N SER A 87 -0.88 -11.06 -10.26
CA SER A 87 0.20 -10.06 -10.19
C SER A 87 0.33 -9.25 -11.48
N LEU A 88 0.21 -9.89 -12.65
CA LEU A 88 0.27 -9.19 -13.93
C LEU A 88 -0.96 -8.29 -14.15
N GLU A 89 -2.15 -8.76 -13.76
CA GLU A 89 -3.37 -7.94 -13.82
C GLU A 89 -3.27 -6.71 -12.89
N CYS A 90 -2.78 -6.90 -11.67
CA CYS A 90 -2.57 -5.82 -10.72
C CYS A 90 -1.52 -4.82 -11.23
N GLN A 91 -0.42 -5.29 -11.82
CA GLN A 91 0.59 -4.43 -12.41
C GLN A 91 0.03 -3.59 -13.57
N ALA A 92 -0.77 -4.21 -14.46
CA ALA A 92 -1.43 -3.51 -15.57
C ALA A 92 -2.44 -2.45 -15.06
N TYR A 93 -3.13 -2.74 -13.95
CA TYR A 93 -4.01 -1.77 -13.32
C TYR A 93 -3.22 -0.58 -12.71
N ILE A 94 -2.08 -0.84 -12.08
CA ILE A 94 -1.16 0.21 -11.60
C ILE A 94 -0.65 1.06 -12.77
N GLU A 95 -0.29 0.43 -13.89
CA GLU A 95 0.12 1.15 -15.11
C GLU A 95 -0.98 2.10 -15.59
N SER A 96 -2.22 1.63 -15.62
CA SER A 96 -3.38 2.46 -15.98
C SER A 96 -3.54 3.63 -15.02
N ALA A 97 -3.42 3.39 -13.70
CA ALA A 97 -3.48 4.44 -12.69
C ALA A 97 -2.34 5.47 -12.82
N ILE A 98 -1.16 5.08 -13.30
CA ILE A 98 -0.05 6.01 -13.61
C ILE A 98 -0.40 6.86 -14.84
N VAL A 99 -0.88 6.23 -15.92
CA VAL A 99 -1.26 6.91 -17.17
C VAL A 99 -2.39 7.92 -16.93
N GLU A 100 -3.35 7.58 -16.07
CA GLU A 100 -4.46 8.45 -15.68
C GLU A 100 -4.07 9.53 -14.66
N GLY A 101 -2.82 9.52 -14.17
CA GLY A 101 -2.30 10.49 -13.19
C GLY A 101 -2.79 10.29 -11.76
N ALA A 102 -3.42 9.15 -11.46
CA ALA A 102 -3.79 8.77 -10.09
C ALA A 102 -2.54 8.38 -9.27
N LEU A 103 -1.54 7.77 -9.92
CA LEU A 103 -0.21 7.51 -9.38
C LEU A 103 0.84 8.32 -10.15
N SER A 104 1.87 8.80 -9.45
CA SER A 104 2.98 9.52 -10.08
C SER A 104 4.31 8.76 -10.03
N ASP A 105 4.42 7.73 -9.19
CA ASP A 105 5.68 7.02 -8.96
C ASP A 105 5.73 5.69 -9.73
N TYR A 106 6.68 5.58 -10.66
CA TYR A 106 6.88 4.38 -11.46
C TYR A 106 7.38 3.18 -10.66
N ARG A 107 7.94 3.38 -9.45
CA ARG A 107 8.33 2.28 -8.56
C ARG A 107 7.14 1.40 -8.19
N CYS A 108 5.92 1.96 -8.24
CA CYS A 108 4.68 1.22 -8.01
C CYS A 108 4.49 0.03 -8.97
N LEU A 109 5.09 0.06 -10.17
CA LEU A 109 5.05 -1.03 -11.15
C LEU A 109 5.92 -2.24 -10.79
N SER A 110 6.71 -2.17 -9.72
CA SER A 110 7.56 -3.29 -9.32
C SER A 110 6.74 -4.54 -9.04
N LEU A 111 7.05 -5.64 -9.75
CA LEU A 111 6.42 -6.93 -9.49
C LEU A 111 6.73 -7.44 -8.08
N ASP A 112 7.85 -7.04 -7.47
CA ASP A 112 8.15 -7.41 -6.09
C ASP A 112 7.13 -6.78 -5.13
N ILE A 113 6.81 -5.49 -5.31
CA ILE A 113 5.77 -4.80 -4.51
C ILE A 113 4.41 -5.46 -4.72
N VAL A 114 4.04 -5.76 -5.96
CA VAL A 114 2.76 -6.40 -6.28
C VAL A 114 2.67 -7.80 -5.68
N ASN A 115 3.72 -8.61 -5.83
CA ASN A 115 3.77 -9.97 -5.27
C ASN A 115 3.74 -9.96 -3.73
N ASN A 116 4.46 -9.01 -3.11
CA ASN A 116 4.45 -8.83 -1.67
C ASN A 116 3.06 -8.42 -1.18
N CYS A 117 2.37 -7.54 -1.90
CA CYS A 117 0.97 -7.16 -1.62
C CYS A 117 0.05 -8.39 -1.66
N ILE A 118 0.06 -9.16 -2.76
CA ILE A 118 -0.80 -10.34 -2.89
C ILE A 118 -0.49 -11.36 -1.78
N THR A 119 0.79 -11.57 -1.48
CA THR A 119 1.20 -12.49 -0.39
C THR A 119 0.75 -11.98 0.97
N PHE A 120 0.81 -10.67 1.21
CA PHE A 120 0.25 -10.03 2.40
C PHE A 120 -1.26 -10.27 2.49
N LEU A 121 -2.01 -10.01 1.42
CA LEU A 121 -3.46 -10.22 1.37
C LEU A 121 -3.86 -11.67 1.63
N VAL A 122 -3.12 -12.64 1.08
CA VAL A 122 -3.31 -14.07 1.38
C VAL A 122 -3.05 -14.35 2.87
N SER A 123 -1.97 -13.81 3.44
CA SER A 123 -1.66 -14.00 4.86
C SER A 123 -2.69 -13.37 5.82
N GLN A 124 -3.41 -12.34 5.37
CA GLN A 124 -4.48 -11.69 6.12
C GLN A 124 -5.86 -12.32 5.87
N SER A 125 -5.93 -13.42 5.09
CA SER A 125 -7.19 -14.01 4.62
C SER A 125 -8.09 -13.03 3.86
N ALA A 126 -7.52 -11.96 3.32
CA ALA A 126 -8.20 -11.05 2.40
C ALA A 126 -8.32 -11.66 1.01
N LEU A 127 -7.40 -12.57 0.66
CA LEU A 127 -7.49 -13.47 -0.48
C LEU A 127 -7.37 -14.91 0.03
N SER A 128 -8.33 -15.77 -0.30
CA SER A 128 -8.32 -17.18 0.10
C SER A 128 -8.04 -18.06 -1.11
N LYS A 129 -7.05 -18.97 -0.99
CA LYS A 129 -6.77 -19.96 -2.04
C LYS A 129 -7.88 -21.00 -2.06
N VAL A 130 -8.43 -21.25 -3.24
CA VAL A 130 -9.41 -22.30 -3.48
C VAL A 130 -8.82 -23.26 -4.50
N HIS A 131 -8.95 -24.55 -4.21
CA HIS A 131 -8.52 -25.62 -5.11
C HIS A 131 -9.75 -26.20 -5.78
N ASP A 132 -9.87 -26.01 -7.09
CA ASP A 132 -10.84 -26.75 -7.89
C ASP A 132 -10.07 -27.63 -8.88
N SER A 133 -10.06 -28.94 -8.61
CA SER A 133 -9.74 -30.12 -9.42
C SER A 133 -8.50 -30.14 -10.35
N SER A 134 -7.88 -29.01 -10.68
CA SER A 134 -6.61 -28.84 -11.38
C SER A 134 -6.05 -27.39 -11.33
N GLN A 135 -6.81 -26.41 -10.81
CA GLN A 135 -6.41 -25.01 -10.79
C GLN A 135 -6.49 -24.39 -9.39
N VAL A 136 -5.54 -23.51 -9.08
CA VAL A 136 -5.54 -22.68 -7.87
C VAL A 136 -6.17 -21.34 -8.22
N ALA A 137 -7.31 -21.03 -7.62
CA ALA A 137 -7.99 -19.75 -7.75
C ALA A 137 -7.94 -18.98 -6.42
N LEU A 138 -8.25 -17.69 -6.46
CA LEU A 138 -8.30 -16.83 -5.29
C LEU A 138 -9.71 -16.26 -5.10
N LEU A 139 -10.24 -16.33 -3.88
CA LEU A 139 -11.49 -15.68 -3.49
C LEU A 139 -11.19 -14.45 -2.63
N PRO A 140 -11.63 -13.25 -3.04
CA PRO A 140 -11.51 -12.04 -2.24
C PRO A 140 -12.52 -12.02 -1.09
N SER A 141 -12.11 -11.45 0.04
CA SER A 141 -13.00 -11.08 1.14
C SER A 141 -13.17 -9.57 1.15
N HIS A 142 -14.34 -9.10 0.69
CA HIS A 142 -14.63 -7.66 0.60
C HIS A 142 -14.44 -6.95 1.94
N THR A 143 -14.97 -7.51 3.04
CA THR A 143 -14.80 -6.93 4.39
C THR A 143 -13.32 -6.77 4.79
N LYS A 144 -12.49 -7.78 4.52
CA LYS A 144 -11.06 -7.74 4.86
C LYS A 144 -10.31 -6.71 4.01
N LEU A 145 -10.60 -6.66 2.70
CA LEU A 145 -10.03 -5.68 1.79
C LEU A 145 -10.41 -4.24 2.21
N MET A 146 -11.67 -4.01 2.57
CA MET A 146 -12.12 -2.70 3.04
C MET A 146 -11.43 -2.28 4.35
N ASN A 147 -11.23 -3.21 5.30
CA ASN A 147 -10.49 -2.90 6.52
C ASN A 147 -9.04 -2.50 6.20
N ILE A 148 -8.36 -3.21 5.30
CA ILE A 148 -6.99 -2.88 4.87
C ILE A 148 -6.95 -1.53 4.16
N LEU A 149 -7.98 -1.18 3.37
CA LEU A 149 -8.09 0.14 2.73
C LEU A 149 -8.20 1.25 3.77
N LEU A 150 -9.10 1.13 4.75
CA LEU A 150 -9.25 2.11 5.83
C LEU A 150 -7.94 2.29 6.61
N ASP A 151 -7.24 1.19 6.87
CA ASP A 151 -5.93 1.19 7.51
C ASP A 151 -4.88 1.96 6.69
N LEU A 152 -4.87 1.80 5.36
CA LEU A 152 -3.98 2.51 4.45
C LEU A 152 -4.33 4.00 4.32
N GLU A 153 -5.62 4.35 4.36
CA GLU A 153 -6.09 5.74 4.25
C GLU A 153 -5.52 6.64 5.35
N ILE A 154 -5.26 6.10 6.55
CA ILE A 154 -4.65 6.82 7.66
C ILE A 154 -3.27 7.40 7.26
N PHE A 155 -2.50 6.67 6.45
CA PHE A 155 -1.18 7.09 5.98
C PHE A 155 -1.22 7.86 4.65
N LEU A 156 -2.33 7.75 3.92
CA LEU A 156 -2.48 8.25 2.55
C LEU A 156 -3.59 9.30 2.41
N SER A 157 -3.99 9.97 3.48
CA SER A 157 -5.15 10.88 3.50
C SER A 157 -5.18 11.94 2.38
N SER A 158 -4.02 12.49 2.00
CA SER A 158 -3.90 13.44 0.89
C SER A 158 -4.00 12.77 -0.49
N PHE A 159 -3.52 11.53 -0.62
CA PHE A 159 -3.57 10.71 -1.82
C PHE A 159 -4.98 10.18 -2.10
N THR A 160 -5.65 9.64 -1.09
CA THR A 160 -6.99 9.04 -1.21
C THR A 160 -8.03 10.08 -1.62
N SER A 161 -7.87 11.32 -1.14
CA SER A 161 -8.69 12.46 -1.57
C SER A 161 -8.57 12.74 -3.08
N ARG A 162 -7.37 12.58 -3.68
CA ARG A 162 -7.16 12.77 -5.13
C ARG A 162 -7.76 11.60 -5.92
N VAL A 163 -7.45 10.36 -5.54
CA VAL A 163 -7.94 9.16 -6.24
C VAL A 163 -9.46 9.09 -6.23
N ASN A 164 -10.10 9.42 -5.10
CA ASN A 164 -11.56 9.42 -5.00
C ASN A 164 -12.23 10.55 -5.82
N GLN A 165 -11.52 11.64 -6.13
CA GLN A 165 -12.00 12.68 -7.05
C GLN A 165 -11.89 12.21 -8.51
N SER A 166 -10.79 11.56 -8.89
CA SER A 166 -10.59 10.99 -10.23
C SER A 166 -11.66 9.94 -10.56
N ASN A 167 -11.98 9.05 -9.61
CA ASN A 167 -13.02 8.03 -9.77
C ASN A 167 -14.45 8.59 -9.88
N ARG A 168 -14.70 9.85 -9.49
CA ARG A 168 -16.00 10.52 -9.69
C ARG A 168 -16.15 11.13 -11.08
N LEU A 169 -15.04 11.39 -11.78
CA LEU A 169 -15.04 11.99 -13.12
C LEU A 169 -15.17 10.95 -14.23
N SER A 170 -15.15 9.65 -13.92
CA SER A 170 -15.26 8.54 -14.87
C SER A 170 -16.67 7.98 -15.06
N VAL A 171 -17.73 8.63 -14.53
CA VAL A 171 -19.11 8.23 -14.83
C VAL A 171 -19.42 8.61 -16.29
N PRO A 172 -19.66 7.65 -17.20
CA PRO A 172 -20.10 7.98 -18.54
C PRO A 172 -21.50 8.56 -18.43
N THR A 173 -21.69 9.78 -18.92
CA THR A 173 -23.01 10.35 -19.15
C THR A 173 -23.73 9.44 -20.16
N ALA A 174 -24.54 8.52 -19.67
CA ALA A 174 -25.44 7.73 -20.50
C ALA A 174 -26.36 8.72 -21.23
N LYS A 175 -26.16 8.88 -22.54
CA LYS A 175 -27.12 9.56 -23.40
C LYS A 175 -28.32 8.63 -23.55
N LEU A 176 -29.43 9.06 -22.94
CA LEU A 176 -30.80 8.60 -23.22
C LEU A 176 -31.15 8.85 -24.70
#